data_AF-A0A2N1PDD6-F1
#
_entry.id   AF-A0A2N1PDD6-F1
#
_cell.length_a   1.000
_cell.length_b   1.000
_cell.length_c   1.000
_cell.angle_alpha   90.00
_cell.angle_beta   90.00
_cell.angle_gamma   90.00
#
_symmetry.space_group_name_H-M   'P 1'
#
loop_
_entity.id
_entity.type
_entity.pdbx_description
1 polymer ?
#
loop_
_entity_poly.entity_id
_entity_poly.type
_entity_poly.pdbx_seq_one_letter_code
_entity_poly.pdbx_strand_id
1 'polypeptide(L)'
;MIKKHHVFRTTSVLMLLVYLQTFVLSGAVFGQDSECSYEPGNPTLDSARKSFLALNYKCAEEELNALLALDTMSIEEKANAHVLLAEVYYAKVRNDSEKRDKVMEQFVAAFNSYREWRGELNIKSPEFMAMMKEAQAQVDQEKADVKAADEKAAHEAAVVAEPPKKEEGKKKAWYTQWWAIALGVGVVAGAVVLAGGGGDDGGTPPATELPDFPPPPAKDAPAGK
;
A
#
# COMPACT_ATOMS: atom_id res chain seq x y z
N MET A 1 18.76 -65.03 -29.96
CA MET A 1 17.96 -63.89 -30.49
C MET A 1 17.13 -63.12 -29.45
N ILE A 2 17.10 -63.54 -28.17
CA ILE A 2 16.19 -62.99 -27.14
C ILE A 2 16.63 -61.62 -26.57
N LYS A 3 17.93 -61.29 -26.57
CA LYS A 3 18.45 -60.02 -26.01
C LYS A 3 18.07 -58.77 -26.81
N LYS A 4 17.98 -58.85 -28.14
CA LYS A 4 17.71 -57.68 -29.01
C LYS A 4 16.27 -57.15 -28.84
N HIS A 5 15.30 -58.04 -28.61
CA HIS A 5 13.91 -57.65 -28.39
C HIS A 5 13.69 -56.96 -27.04
N HIS A 6 14.43 -57.34 -25.99
CA HIS A 6 14.32 -56.70 -24.68
C HIS A 6 14.90 -55.28 -24.67
N VAL A 7 16.06 -55.08 -25.31
CA VAL A 7 16.69 -53.76 -25.44
C VAL A 7 15.78 -52.82 -26.23
N PHE A 8 15.23 -53.27 -27.35
CA PHE A 8 14.31 -52.46 -28.16
C PHE A 8 13.06 -52.05 -27.37
N ARG A 9 12.44 -52.98 -26.62
CA ARG A 9 11.27 -52.68 -25.79
C ARG A 9 11.57 -51.67 -24.68
N THR A 10 12.72 -51.78 -24.01
CA THR A 10 13.07 -50.82 -22.95
C THR A 10 13.38 -49.44 -23.52
N THR A 11 14.08 -49.34 -24.65
CA THR A 11 14.31 -48.05 -25.31
C THR A 11 13.02 -47.41 -25.81
N SER A 12 12.07 -48.18 -26.35
CA SER A 12 10.78 -47.64 -26.80
C SER A 12 9.94 -47.12 -25.63
N VAL A 13 9.93 -47.82 -24.49
CA VAL A 13 9.21 -47.35 -23.29
C VAL A 13 9.87 -46.10 -22.71
N LEU A 14 11.20 -46.03 -22.67
CA LEU A 14 11.94 -44.84 -22.23
C LEU A 14 11.70 -43.65 -23.15
N MET A 15 11.75 -43.84 -24.47
CA MET A 15 11.44 -42.78 -25.44
C MET A 15 10.00 -42.30 -25.31
N LEU A 16 9.04 -43.19 -25.05
CA LEU A 16 7.64 -42.82 -24.85
C LEU A 16 7.44 -42.05 -23.54
N LEU A 17 8.13 -42.42 -22.47
CA LEU A 17 8.11 -41.69 -21.19
C LEU A 17 8.74 -40.30 -21.32
N VAL A 18 9.88 -40.18 -22.02
CA VAL A 18 10.50 -38.87 -22.29
C VAL A 18 9.58 -38.02 -23.15
N TYR A 19 8.97 -38.58 -24.21
CA TYR A 19 8.00 -37.86 -25.05
C TYR A 19 6.77 -37.38 -24.27
N LEU A 20 6.21 -38.23 -23.40
CA LEU A 20 5.12 -37.85 -22.49
C LEU A 20 5.54 -36.73 -21.53
N GLN A 21 6.75 -36.81 -20.96
CA GLN A 21 7.26 -35.77 -20.06
C GLN A 21 7.53 -34.44 -20.79
N THR A 22 8.09 -34.47 -22.00
CA THR A 22 8.45 -33.23 -22.69
C THR A 22 7.28 -32.57 -23.39
N PHE A 23 6.33 -33.32 -23.95
CA PHE A 23 5.22 -32.75 -24.73
C PHE A 23 3.92 -32.62 -23.94
N VAL A 24 3.59 -33.58 -23.06
CA VAL A 24 2.30 -33.53 -22.33
C VAL A 24 2.39 -32.66 -21.09
N LEU A 25 3.49 -32.69 -20.34
CA LEU A 25 3.64 -31.78 -19.19
C LEU A 25 3.94 -30.34 -19.60
N SER A 26 4.75 -30.10 -20.65
CA SER A 26 4.98 -28.73 -21.11
C SER A 26 3.72 -28.10 -21.72
N GLY A 27 2.89 -28.88 -22.43
CA GLY A 27 1.61 -28.41 -22.97
C GLY A 27 0.58 -28.05 -21.90
N ALA A 28 0.64 -28.66 -20.72
CA ALA A 28 -0.23 -28.33 -19.59
C ALA A 28 0.17 -27.05 -18.83
N VAL A 29 1.40 -26.56 -19.01
CA VAL A 29 1.90 -25.37 -18.31
C VAL A 29 1.54 -24.07 -19.06
N PHE A 30 1.28 -24.12 -20.36
CA PHE A 30 0.93 -22.93 -21.15
C PHE A 30 -0.57 -22.58 -21.18
N GLY A 31 -1.40 -23.25 -20.38
CA GLY A 31 -2.87 -23.05 -20.40
C GLY A 31 -3.44 -22.18 -19.28
N GLN A 32 -2.63 -21.57 -18.40
CA GLN A 32 -3.14 -20.89 -17.19
C GLN A 32 -2.84 -19.40 -17.08
N ASP A 33 -2.20 -18.77 -18.07
CA ASP A 33 -2.19 -17.30 -18.18
C ASP A 33 -3.35 -16.90 -19.09
N SER A 34 -4.58 -16.96 -18.57
CA SER A 34 -5.68 -16.25 -19.21
C SER A 34 -5.38 -14.76 -19.13
N GLU A 35 -5.15 -14.12 -20.28
CA GLU A 35 -5.06 -12.66 -20.38
C GLU A 35 -6.25 -12.03 -19.65
N CYS A 36 -5.97 -11.10 -18.75
CA CYS A 36 -7.00 -10.45 -17.97
C CYS A 36 -7.90 -9.63 -18.89
N SER A 37 -9.17 -10.03 -18.98
CA SER A 37 -10.14 -9.45 -19.91
C SER A 37 -10.72 -8.10 -19.44
N TYR A 38 -10.16 -7.47 -18.40
CA TYR A 38 -10.63 -6.16 -17.93
C TYR A 38 -9.98 -5.04 -18.74
N GLU A 39 -10.70 -3.93 -18.94
CA GLU A 39 -10.16 -2.75 -19.62
C GLU A 39 -9.26 -1.97 -18.66
N PRO A 40 -7.93 -1.86 -18.88
CA PRO A 40 -7.03 -1.21 -17.93
C PRO A 40 -7.29 0.28 -17.73
N GLY A 41 -7.97 0.92 -18.67
CA GLY A 41 -8.35 2.34 -18.60
C GLY A 41 -9.62 2.62 -17.79
N ASN A 42 -10.37 1.58 -17.41
CA ASN A 42 -11.60 1.72 -16.62
C ASN A 42 -11.81 0.49 -15.72
N PRO A 43 -10.91 0.25 -14.73
CA PRO A 43 -11.08 -0.84 -13.79
C PRO A 43 -12.33 -0.60 -12.94
N THR A 44 -13.09 -1.66 -12.66
CA THR A 44 -14.32 -1.52 -11.85
C THR A 44 -14.38 -2.60 -10.77
N LEU A 45 -14.99 -2.25 -9.64
CA LEU A 45 -15.14 -3.20 -8.52
C LEU A 45 -15.99 -4.41 -8.93
N ASP A 46 -17.01 -4.21 -9.77
CA ASP A 46 -17.86 -5.27 -10.28
C ASP A 46 -17.12 -6.26 -11.20
N SER A 47 -16.23 -5.76 -12.07
CA SER A 47 -15.41 -6.62 -12.92
C SER A 47 -14.38 -7.40 -12.10
N ALA A 48 -13.72 -6.75 -11.14
CA ALA A 48 -12.81 -7.43 -10.23
C ALA A 48 -13.53 -8.54 -9.43
N ARG A 49 -14.76 -8.27 -8.96
CA ARG A 49 -15.59 -9.26 -8.26
C ARG A 49 -15.95 -10.43 -9.17
N LYS A 50 -16.33 -10.18 -10.43
CA LYS A 50 -16.57 -11.25 -11.41
C LYS A 50 -15.34 -12.10 -11.63
N SER A 51 -14.16 -11.49 -11.75
CA SER A 51 -12.87 -12.19 -11.88
C SER A 51 -12.57 -13.06 -10.66
N PHE A 52 -12.81 -12.56 -9.44
CA PHE A 52 -12.67 -13.32 -8.21
C PHE A 52 -13.62 -14.53 -8.16
N LEU A 53 -14.90 -14.34 -8.48
CA LEU A 53 -15.90 -15.42 -8.50
C LEU A 53 -15.62 -16.45 -9.61
N ALA A 54 -14.98 -16.04 -10.70
CA ALA A 54 -14.48 -16.92 -11.75
C ALA A 54 -13.18 -17.65 -11.38
N LEU A 55 -12.69 -17.51 -10.14
CA LEU A 55 -11.43 -18.08 -9.63
C LEU A 55 -10.18 -17.54 -10.34
N ASN A 56 -10.31 -16.43 -11.04
CA ASN A 56 -9.19 -15.74 -11.69
C ASN A 56 -8.61 -14.68 -10.73
N TYR A 57 -7.95 -15.17 -9.68
CA TYR A 57 -7.42 -14.34 -8.60
C TYR A 57 -6.32 -13.39 -9.08
N LYS A 58 -5.56 -13.77 -10.11
CA LYS A 58 -4.50 -12.93 -10.68
C LYS A 58 -5.11 -11.67 -11.30
N CYS A 59 -6.13 -11.83 -12.13
CA CYS A 59 -6.78 -10.69 -12.77
C CYS A 59 -7.60 -9.84 -11.78
N ALA A 60 -8.23 -10.48 -10.80
CA ALA A 60 -8.90 -9.74 -9.72
C ALA A 60 -7.91 -8.86 -8.95
N GLU A 61 -6.73 -9.37 -8.61
CA GLU A 61 -5.68 -8.59 -7.93
C GLU A 61 -5.17 -7.43 -8.80
N GLU A 62 -4.84 -7.69 -10.07
CA GLU A 62 -4.33 -6.65 -10.97
C GLU A 62 -5.35 -5.54 -11.19
N GLU A 63 -6.63 -5.89 -11.38
CA GLU A 63 -7.70 -4.92 -11.55
C GLU A 63 -7.96 -4.11 -10.26
N LEU A 64 -7.94 -4.75 -9.09
CA LEU A 64 -8.12 -4.07 -7.80
C LEU A 64 -6.96 -3.11 -7.50
N ASN A 65 -5.72 -3.50 -7.79
CA ASN A 65 -4.58 -2.62 -7.63
C ASN A 65 -4.64 -1.42 -8.60
N ALA A 66 -5.09 -1.64 -9.84
CA ALA A 66 -5.33 -0.55 -10.79
C ALA A 66 -6.46 0.39 -10.32
N LEU A 67 -7.54 -0.17 -9.76
CA LEU A 67 -8.65 0.58 -9.19
C LEU A 67 -8.20 1.41 -7.98
N LEU A 68 -7.43 0.82 -7.06
CA LEU A 68 -6.90 1.48 -5.87
C LEU A 68 -5.90 2.61 -6.18
N ALA A 69 -5.28 2.58 -7.36
CA ALA A 69 -4.41 3.65 -7.85
C ALA A 69 -5.18 4.88 -8.39
N LEU A 70 -6.52 4.78 -8.54
CA LEU A 70 -7.35 5.91 -8.93
C LEU A 70 -7.69 6.79 -7.72
N ASP A 71 -7.42 8.08 -7.83
CA ASP A 71 -7.73 9.06 -6.77
C ASP A 71 -9.21 9.48 -6.73
N THR A 72 -10.02 9.05 -7.70
CA THR A 72 -11.42 9.50 -7.87
C THR A 72 -12.45 8.64 -7.14
N MET A 73 -12.03 7.59 -6.44
CA MET A 73 -12.95 6.67 -5.78
C MET A 73 -13.60 7.27 -4.53
N SER A 74 -14.84 6.88 -4.26
CA SER A 74 -15.45 7.16 -2.97
C SER A 74 -14.77 6.39 -1.83
N ILE A 75 -14.90 6.90 -0.61
CA ILE A 75 -14.36 6.26 0.61
C ILE A 75 -14.91 4.84 0.77
N GLU A 76 -16.18 4.64 0.45
CA GLU A 76 -16.84 3.33 0.53
C GLU A 76 -16.32 2.37 -0.53
N GLU A 77 -16.18 2.81 -1.79
CA GLU A 77 -15.61 1.99 -2.87
C GLU A 77 -14.16 1.61 -2.58
N LYS A 78 -13.36 2.54 -2.05
CA LYS A 78 -11.98 2.25 -1.65
C LYS A 78 -11.90 1.18 -0.56
N ALA A 79 -12.75 1.27 0.46
CA ALA A 79 -12.84 0.25 1.49
C ALA A 79 -13.31 -1.10 0.93
N ASN A 80 -14.32 -1.10 0.06
CA ASN A 80 -14.79 -2.31 -0.63
C ASN A 80 -13.69 -2.95 -1.48
N ALA A 81 -12.87 -2.14 -2.17
CA ALA A 81 -11.76 -2.64 -2.99
C ALA A 81 -10.69 -3.31 -2.14
N HIS A 82 -10.29 -2.70 -1.02
CA HIS A 82 -9.36 -3.32 -0.07
C HIS A 82 -9.92 -4.62 0.53
N VAL A 83 -11.20 -4.65 0.92
CA VAL A 83 -11.82 -5.88 1.44
C VAL A 83 -11.84 -6.99 0.38
N LEU A 84 -12.22 -6.68 -0.85
CA LEU A 84 -12.22 -7.66 -1.94
C LEU A 84 -10.78 -8.14 -2.25
N LEU A 85 -9.78 -7.27 -2.14
CA LEU A 85 -8.37 -7.64 -2.29
C LEU A 85 -7.89 -8.56 -1.16
N ALA A 86 -8.39 -8.34 0.07
CA ALA A 86 -8.16 -9.26 1.19
C ALA A 86 -8.73 -10.66 0.89
N GLU A 87 -9.94 -10.75 0.31
CA GLU A 87 -10.54 -12.03 -0.11
C GLU A 87 -9.71 -12.72 -1.19
N VAL A 88 -9.22 -11.95 -2.17
CA VAL A 88 -8.33 -12.44 -3.23
C VAL A 88 -7.06 -13.03 -2.61
N TYR A 89 -6.41 -12.33 -1.67
CA TYR A 89 -5.21 -12.86 -1.01
C TYR A 89 -5.49 -14.10 -0.17
N TYR A 90 -6.61 -14.12 0.55
CA TYR A 90 -7.02 -15.29 1.32
C TYR A 90 -7.20 -16.53 0.44
N ALA A 91 -7.74 -16.36 -0.76
CA ALA A 91 -7.96 -17.46 -1.70
C ALA A 91 -6.71 -17.83 -2.53
N LYS A 92 -5.86 -16.85 -2.87
CA LYS A 92 -4.68 -17.01 -3.73
C LYS A 92 -3.45 -17.54 -2.98
N VAL A 93 -3.19 -17.04 -1.78
CA VAL A 93 -1.94 -17.30 -1.05
C VAL A 93 -2.04 -18.63 -0.29
N ARG A 94 -1.11 -19.54 -0.55
CA ARG A 94 -1.10 -20.88 0.06
C ARG A 94 -0.41 -20.93 1.42
N ASN A 95 0.57 -20.07 1.64
CA ASN A 95 1.30 -20.00 2.90
C ASN A 95 0.48 -19.24 3.94
N ASP A 96 0.26 -19.83 5.12
CA ASP A 96 -0.64 -19.25 6.12
C ASP A 96 -0.10 -17.96 6.77
N SER A 97 1.23 -17.81 6.95
CA SER A 97 1.79 -16.58 7.51
C SER A 97 1.69 -15.43 6.51
N GLU A 98 2.13 -15.67 5.27
CA GLU A 98 2.05 -14.65 4.20
C GLU A 98 0.60 -14.26 3.89
N LYS A 99 -0.31 -15.25 3.91
CA LYS A 99 -1.75 -15.02 3.74
C LYS A 99 -2.27 -14.10 4.83
N ARG A 100 -2.00 -14.42 6.10
CA ARG A 100 -2.43 -13.60 7.23
C ARG A 100 -1.90 -12.17 7.09
N ASP A 101 -0.62 -12.00 6.81
CA ASP A 101 0.01 -10.67 6.72
C ASP A 101 -0.64 -9.81 5.63
N LYS A 102 -0.80 -10.36 4.41
CA LYS A 102 -1.43 -9.65 3.29
C LYS A 102 -2.91 -9.36 3.53
N VAL A 103 -3.66 -10.31 4.08
CA VAL A 103 -5.08 -10.13 4.39
C VAL A 103 -5.25 -9.04 5.45
N MET A 104 -4.41 -9.07 6.48
CA MET A 104 -4.42 -8.08 7.55
C MET A 104 -4.10 -6.68 7.07
N GLU A 105 -3.05 -6.54 6.24
CA GLU A 105 -2.69 -5.26 5.63
C GLU A 105 -3.87 -4.63 4.89
N GLN A 106 -4.57 -5.44 4.08
CA GLN A 106 -5.73 -4.95 3.33
C GLN A 106 -6.93 -4.60 4.23
N PHE A 107 -7.20 -5.37 5.28
CA PHE A 107 -8.26 -5.01 6.22
C PHE A 107 -7.96 -3.72 7.00
N VAL A 108 -6.71 -3.53 7.43
CA VAL A 108 -6.28 -2.28 8.09
C VAL A 108 -6.45 -1.10 7.13
N ALA A 109 -6.05 -1.24 5.87
CA ALA A 109 -6.25 -0.22 4.84
C ALA A 109 -7.74 0.09 4.59
N ALA A 110 -8.59 -0.94 4.59
CA ALA A 110 -10.04 -0.79 4.47
C ALA A 110 -10.64 0.00 5.64
N PHE A 111 -10.32 -0.36 6.89
CA PHE A 111 -10.86 0.31 8.08
C PHE A 111 -10.29 1.71 8.30
N ASN A 112 -9.05 1.95 7.86
CA ASN A 112 -8.48 3.29 7.82
C ASN A 112 -9.21 4.18 6.80
N SER A 113 -9.64 3.61 5.67
CA SER A 113 -10.46 4.32 4.69
C SER A 113 -11.89 4.55 5.22
N TYR A 114 -12.56 3.48 5.67
CA TYR A 114 -13.93 3.53 6.18
C TYR A 114 -14.10 2.67 7.43
N ARG A 115 -14.08 3.30 8.62
CA ARG A 115 -14.09 2.59 9.91
C ARG A 115 -15.35 1.77 10.16
N GLU A 116 -16.50 2.32 9.78
CA GLU A 116 -17.81 1.69 10.00
C GLU A 116 -18.24 0.85 8.78
N TRP A 117 -17.28 0.34 8.02
CA TRP A 117 -17.56 -0.48 6.86
C TRP A 117 -18.43 -1.70 7.23
N ARG A 118 -19.51 -1.89 6.47
CA ARG A 118 -20.49 -2.99 6.64
C ARG A 118 -20.87 -3.62 5.29
N GLY A 119 -19.93 -3.64 4.35
CA GLY A 119 -20.16 -4.22 3.04
C GLY A 119 -20.31 -5.74 3.10
N GLU A 120 -20.62 -6.32 1.94
CA GLU A 120 -20.79 -7.76 1.80
C GLU A 120 -19.44 -8.47 1.66
N LEU A 121 -19.30 -9.57 2.39
CA LEU A 121 -18.17 -10.50 2.28
C LEU A 121 -18.59 -11.74 1.48
N ASN A 122 -17.78 -12.09 0.48
CA ASN A 122 -17.90 -13.33 -0.26
C ASN A 122 -17.34 -14.51 0.55
N ILE A 123 -16.30 -14.28 1.36
CA ILE A 123 -15.68 -15.31 2.22
C ILE A 123 -16.18 -15.17 3.66
N LYS A 124 -16.86 -16.20 4.18
CA LYS A 124 -17.44 -16.23 5.55
C LYS A 124 -16.76 -17.23 6.49
N SER A 125 -15.51 -17.61 6.20
CA SER A 125 -14.78 -18.55 7.06
C SER A 125 -14.47 -17.92 8.43
N PRO A 126 -14.52 -18.70 9.53
CA PRO A 126 -14.22 -18.20 10.87
C PRO A 126 -12.85 -17.53 11.00
N GLU A 127 -11.83 -18.07 10.32
CA GLU A 127 -10.47 -17.52 10.32
C GLU A 127 -10.41 -16.13 9.68
N PHE A 128 -10.98 -15.98 8.49
CA PHE A 128 -11.08 -14.69 7.80
C PHE A 128 -11.82 -13.64 8.61
N MET A 129 -12.93 -14.02 9.24
CA MET A 129 -13.69 -13.12 10.14
C MET A 129 -12.90 -12.75 11.40
N ALA A 130 -12.07 -13.66 11.91
CA ALA A 130 -11.19 -13.39 13.05
C ALA A 130 -10.12 -12.36 12.68
N MET A 131 -9.48 -12.50 11.50
CA MET A 131 -8.53 -11.52 10.97
C MET A 131 -9.18 -10.14 10.79
N MET A 132 -10.39 -10.08 10.23
CA MET A 132 -11.11 -8.81 10.08
C MET A 132 -11.36 -8.12 11.44
N LYS A 133 -11.75 -8.87 12.47
CA LYS A 133 -11.95 -8.33 13.82
C LYS A 133 -10.63 -7.89 14.47
N GLU A 134 -9.56 -8.65 14.25
CA GLU A 134 -8.21 -8.31 14.69
C GLU A 134 -7.77 -6.98 14.06
N ALA A 135 -7.99 -6.80 12.76
CA ALA A 135 -7.69 -5.56 12.05
C ALA A 135 -8.48 -4.36 12.58
N GLN A 136 -9.77 -4.56 12.82
CA GLN A 136 -10.62 -3.52 13.39
C GLN A 136 -10.11 -3.09 14.77
N ALA A 137 -9.74 -4.07 15.62
CA ALA A 137 -9.17 -3.78 16.94
C ALA A 137 -7.83 -3.04 16.85
N GLN A 138 -6.96 -3.38 15.89
CA GLN A 138 -5.70 -2.68 15.66
C GLN A 138 -5.92 -1.21 15.29
N VAL A 139 -6.78 -0.93 14.31
CA VAL A 139 -7.10 0.45 13.90
C VAL A 139 -7.78 1.24 15.02
N ASP A 140 -8.64 0.58 15.80
CA ASP A 140 -9.29 1.20 16.96
C ASP A 140 -8.28 1.55 18.07
N GLN A 141 -7.29 0.68 18.30
CA GLN A 141 -6.21 0.91 19.27
C GLN A 141 -5.27 2.03 18.81
N GLU A 142 -4.82 2.03 17.55
CA GLU A 142 -3.99 3.10 17.00
C GLU A 142 -4.66 4.48 17.15
N LYS A 143 -5.98 4.57 16.91
CA LYS A 143 -6.72 5.81 17.16
C LYS A 143 -6.84 6.18 18.64
N ALA A 144 -6.98 5.20 19.52
CA ALA A 144 -7.02 5.46 20.95
C ALA A 144 -5.67 5.99 21.46
N ASP A 145 -4.56 5.45 20.94
CA ASP A 145 -3.21 5.88 21.28
C ASP A 145 -2.90 7.28 20.73
N VAL A 146 -3.34 7.61 19.51
CA VAL A 146 -3.26 8.97 18.96
C VAL A 146 -4.09 9.95 19.79
N LYS A 147 -5.31 9.59 20.18
CA LYS A 147 -6.15 10.44 21.05
C LYS A 147 -5.55 10.63 22.44
N ALA A 148 -4.96 9.59 23.03
CA ALA A 148 -4.29 9.68 24.32
C ALA A 148 -3.00 10.53 24.23
N ALA A 149 -2.28 10.49 23.11
CA ALA A 149 -1.14 11.36 22.86
C ALA A 149 -1.56 12.82 22.69
N ASP A 150 -2.65 13.09 21.97
CA ASP A 150 -3.24 14.43 21.83
C ASP A 150 -3.77 14.95 23.17
N GLU A 151 -4.42 14.12 23.99
CA GLU A 151 -4.87 14.50 25.32
C GLU A 151 -3.72 14.72 26.28
N LYS A 152 -2.62 13.95 26.19
CA LYS A 152 -1.42 14.16 27.01
C LYS A 152 -0.66 15.43 26.59
N ALA A 153 -0.63 15.75 25.30
CA ALA A 153 -0.12 17.03 24.79
C ALA A 153 -1.02 18.21 25.20
N ALA A 154 -2.35 18.01 25.23
CA ALA A 154 -3.31 19.01 25.71
C ALA A 154 -3.25 19.17 27.24
N HIS A 155 -2.99 18.10 28.00
CA HIS A 155 -2.83 18.16 29.45
C HIS A 155 -1.46 18.73 29.84
N GLU A 156 -0.38 18.48 29.09
CA GLU A 156 0.90 19.20 29.26
C GLU A 156 0.75 20.69 28.89
N ALA A 157 -0.08 21.04 27.91
CA ALA A 157 -0.43 22.44 27.65
C ALA A 157 -1.30 23.06 28.76
N ALA A 158 -2.14 22.28 29.44
CA ALA A 158 -3.01 22.75 30.53
C ALA A 158 -2.32 22.77 31.92
N VAL A 159 -1.35 21.89 32.18
CA VAL A 159 -0.53 21.90 33.42
C VAL A 159 0.49 23.05 33.41
N VAL A 160 0.74 23.68 32.25
CA VAL A 160 1.50 24.94 32.13
C VAL A 160 0.63 26.18 32.40
N ALA A 161 -0.68 26.02 32.64
CA ALA A 161 -1.61 27.12 32.93
C ALA A 161 -1.97 27.28 34.42
N GLU A 162 -1.14 26.80 35.34
CA GLU A 162 -1.14 27.31 36.72
C GLU A 162 -0.13 28.47 36.78
N PRO A 163 -0.49 29.69 37.22
CA PRO A 163 0.40 30.85 37.10
C PRO A 163 1.33 30.98 38.32
N PRO A 164 2.64 30.67 38.23
CA PRO A 164 3.59 31.30 39.11
C PRO A 164 3.95 32.67 38.54
N LYS A 165 3.76 33.66 39.40
CA LYS A 165 4.38 34.99 39.41
C LYS A 165 5.50 35.20 38.38
N LYS A 166 5.30 36.28 37.61
CA LYS A 166 6.33 37.15 37.02
C LYS A 166 7.74 36.89 37.56
N GLU A 167 8.61 36.39 36.71
CA GLU A 167 9.98 36.89 36.62
C GLU A 167 10.39 37.08 35.17
N GLU A 168 11.24 38.09 35.00
CA GLU A 168 11.52 38.82 33.78
C GLU A 168 12.44 38.07 32.82
N GLY A 169 12.27 38.38 31.53
CA GLY A 169 13.41 38.52 30.61
C GLY A 169 14.13 37.24 30.18
N LYS A 170 13.66 36.63 29.09
CA LYS A 170 14.53 36.14 27.99
C LYS A 170 13.70 35.89 26.74
N LYS A 171 13.96 36.69 25.70
CA LYS A 171 13.42 36.52 24.34
C LYS A 171 13.79 35.13 23.83
N LYS A 172 12.82 34.23 23.62
CA LYS A 172 13.04 33.00 22.85
C LYS A 172 13.16 33.38 21.37
N ALA A 173 14.24 32.93 20.74
CA ALA A 173 14.57 33.24 19.35
C ALA A 173 13.52 32.64 18.40
N TRP A 174 13.22 33.35 17.32
CA TRP A 174 12.23 33.00 16.30
C TRP A 174 12.52 31.70 15.53
N TYR A 175 13.64 31.02 15.81
CA TYR A 175 14.13 29.86 15.07
C TYR A 175 13.76 28.50 15.68
N THR A 176 13.06 28.46 16.82
CA THR A 176 12.76 27.18 17.49
C THR A 176 11.59 26.38 16.88
N GLN A 177 11.00 26.86 15.78
CA GLN A 177 9.78 26.28 15.18
C GLN A 177 10.02 25.53 13.86
N TRP A 178 11.27 25.36 13.43
CA TRP A 178 11.61 24.77 12.12
C TRP A 178 11.44 23.25 12.01
N TRP A 179 11.45 22.51 13.13
CA TRP A 179 11.23 21.06 13.10
C TRP A 179 9.76 20.67 12.81
N ALA A 180 8.81 21.59 13.01
CA ALA A 180 7.39 21.32 12.76
C ALA A 180 6.98 21.45 11.28
N ILE A 181 7.83 22.04 10.43
CA ILE A 181 7.55 22.25 9.00
C ILE A 181 8.17 21.13 8.14
N ALA A 182 9.19 20.43 8.65
CA ALA A 182 9.88 19.36 7.92
C ALA A 182 9.11 18.03 7.80
N LEU A 183 8.06 17.78 8.61
CA LEU A 183 7.23 16.58 8.50
C LEU A 183 6.00 16.74 7.61
N GLY A 184 5.70 17.97 7.15
CA GLY A 184 4.43 18.30 6.49
C GLY A 184 4.48 18.49 4.96
N VAL A 185 5.65 18.39 4.32
CA VAL A 185 5.80 18.64 2.86
C VAL A 185 6.63 17.52 2.22
N GLY A 186 6.02 16.34 2.08
CA GLY A 186 6.66 15.18 1.45
C GLY A 186 5.69 14.27 0.70
N VAL A 187 4.49 14.77 0.41
CA VAL A 187 3.51 14.09 -0.46
C VAL A 187 3.09 15.11 -1.52
N VAL A 188 3.01 14.66 -2.76
CA VAL A 188 2.65 15.39 -4.00
C VAL A 188 3.83 15.97 -4.80
N ALA A 189 4.51 15.09 -5.57
CA ALA A 189 4.74 15.26 -7.01
C ALA A 189 5.53 14.04 -7.53
N GLY A 190 4.83 13.09 -8.12
CA GLY A 190 5.41 11.87 -8.68
C GLY A 190 6.08 12.07 -10.04
N ALA A 191 6.77 10.99 -10.44
CA ALA A 191 7.35 10.73 -11.76
C ALA A 191 8.54 11.66 -12.11
N VAL A 192 9.68 11.15 -12.56
CA VAL A 192 9.87 10.60 -13.90
C VAL A 192 11.31 10.04 -13.98
N VAL A 193 11.44 8.87 -14.61
CA VAL A 193 12.63 8.33 -15.34
C VAL A 193 13.77 7.75 -14.47
N LEU A 194 13.96 6.43 -14.47
CA LEU A 194 14.57 5.58 -15.53
C LEU A 194 16.07 5.87 -15.73
N ALA A 195 16.81 4.76 -15.78
CA ALA A 195 18.16 4.57 -16.30
C ALA A 195 19.33 4.75 -15.32
N GLY A 196 20.10 3.66 -15.22
CA GLY A 196 21.54 3.76 -15.37
C GLY A 196 22.31 3.98 -14.08
N GLY A 197 22.71 2.87 -13.46
CA GLY A 197 23.97 2.88 -12.75
C GLY A 197 25.12 3.09 -13.73
N GLY A 198 26.14 3.81 -13.27
CA GLY A 198 27.47 3.84 -13.86
C GLY A 198 27.94 5.22 -14.27
N GLY A 199 29.02 5.69 -13.65
CA GLY A 199 29.89 6.70 -14.25
C GLY A 199 30.20 7.88 -13.35
N ASP A 200 31.33 7.76 -12.65
CA ASP A 200 32.21 8.85 -12.24
C ASP A 200 32.38 9.85 -13.41
N ASP A 201 32.24 11.15 -13.16
CA ASP A 201 33.23 12.17 -13.55
C ASP A 201 32.76 13.58 -13.16
N GLY A 202 33.67 14.34 -12.57
CA GLY A 202 33.42 15.60 -11.89
C GLY A 202 32.91 16.75 -12.77
N GLY A 203 32.05 17.57 -12.18
CA GLY A 203 31.65 18.86 -12.73
C GLY A 203 30.87 19.65 -11.68
N THR A 204 31.46 20.74 -11.20
CA THR A 204 30.91 21.68 -10.22
C THR A 204 29.47 22.11 -10.58
N PRO A 205 28.49 22.05 -9.66
CA PRO A 205 27.13 22.49 -9.98
C PRO A 205 27.06 24.02 -10.11
N PRO A 206 26.36 24.57 -11.12
CA PRO A 206 25.99 25.98 -11.14
C PRO A 206 24.94 26.26 -10.04
N ALA A 207 25.12 27.41 -9.39
CA ALA A 207 24.31 27.88 -8.28
C ALA A 207 22.81 27.92 -8.61
N THR A 208 22.03 27.22 -7.79
CA THR A 208 20.58 27.31 -7.73
C THR A 208 20.18 28.72 -7.30
N GLU A 209 19.54 29.49 -8.19
CA GLU A 209 18.86 30.72 -7.81
C GLU A 209 17.74 30.38 -6.80
N LEU A 210 17.85 30.91 -5.57
CA LEU A 210 16.74 30.90 -4.62
C LEU A 210 15.68 31.92 -5.07
N PRO A 211 14.38 31.65 -4.87
CA PRO A 211 13.35 32.67 -5.05
C PRO A 211 13.58 33.85 -4.09
N ASP A 212 13.53 35.06 -4.62
CA ASP A 212 13.74 36.31 -3.90
C ASP A 212 12.64 36.50 -2.83
N PHE A 213 13.04 36.81 -1.58
CA PHE A 213 12.12 37.01 -0.47
C PHE A 213 11.50 38.42 -0.54
N PRO A 214 10.18 38.61 -0.32
CA PRO A 214 9.64 39.94 -0.17
C PRO A 214 10.21 40.61 1.09
N PRO A 215 10.65 41.88 1.04
CA PRO A 215 11.16 42.56 2.22
C PRO A 215 10.06 42.74 3.27
N PRO A 216 10.41 42.70 4.57
CA PRO A 216 9.43 42.83 5.65
C PRO A 216 8.77 44.22 5.65
N PRO A 217 7.48 44.32 6.04
CA PRO A 217 6.83 45.62 6.19
C PRO A 217 7.50 46.42 7.31
N ALA A 218 7.94 47.64 7.00
CA ALA A 218 8.45 48.58 7.98
C ALA A 218 7.33 48.92 8.99
N LYS A 219 7.51 48.53 10.25
CA LYS A 219 6.64 48.94 11.35
C LYS A 219 7.16 50.22 11.98
N ASP A 220 6.27 51.22 11.96
CA ASP A 220 6.09 52.30 12.92
C ASP A 220 7.20 53.37 13.00
N ALA A 221 7.02 54.43 12.22
CA ALA A 221 7.45 55.76 12.66
C ALA A 221 6.51 56.23 13.79
N PRO A 222 7.04 56.73 14.93
CA PRO A 222 6.21 57.12 16.06
C PRO A 222 5.42 58.41 15.80
N ALA A 223 4.22 58.48 16.38
CA ALA A 223 3.46 59.71 16.50
C ALA A 223 4.21 60.75 17.36
N GLY A 224 4.29 62.00 16.92
CA GLY A 224 4.75 63.08 17.79
C GLY A 224 5.00 64.44 17.16
N LYS A 225 3.94 65.27 17.17
CA LYS A 225 3.86 66.74 17.19
C LYS A 225 4.16 67.55 15.93
#